data_AF-A0A5B7GC83-F1
#
_entry.id   AF-A0A5B7GC83-F1
#
_cell.length_a   1.000
_cell.length_b   1.000
_cell.length_c   1.000
_cell.angle_alpha   90.00
_cell.angle_beta   90.00
_cell.angle_gamma   90.00
#
_symmetry.space_group_name_H-M   'P 1'
#
loop_
_entity.id
_entity.type
_entity.pdbx_description
1 polymer ?
#
loop_
_entity_poly.entity_id
_entity_poly.type
_entity_poly.pdbx_seq_one_letter_code
_entity_poly.pdbx_strand_id
1 'polypeptide(L)'
;MDLSNRALEFSATITPRLVSGLPTHYDAGNTSDQSCLHHPSPDDTIEEQEERIDGFRKVKMFEMAPSADPELEERRQRAIYAKNNRNTKKRELENLQHESSALRTANTQCQANLTRMHGVIEDQQRKIEQLEECVSDTCHQLRDKDEQIRNSQIKLSHLKAHLELIADGLDDNMSRRLLLNLLAQS
;
A
#
# COMPACT_ATOMS: atom_id res chain seq x y z
N MET A 1 31.71 -3.25 26.68
CA MET A 1 30.30 -3.48 27.07
C MET A 1 29.45 -3.05 25.91
N ASP A 2 28.40 -3.82 25.63
CA ASP A 2 28.12 -4.20 24.25
C ASP A 2 26.97 -3.41 23.62
N LEU A 3 27.15 -3.08 22.34
CA LEU A 3 26.08 -2.59 21.47
C LEU A 3 25.55 -3.77 20.65
N SER A 4 24.63 -4.54 21.24
CA SER A 4 23.95 -5.66 20.58
C SER A 4 22.53 -5.84 21.12
N ASN A 5 21.68 -6.48 20.30
CA ASN A 5 20.35 -6.99 20.64
C ASN A 5 19.26 -5.94 20.94
N ARG A 6 18.71 -5.33 19.88
CA ARG A 6 17.27 -4.99 19.86
C ARG A 6 16.60 -5.08 18.48
N ALA A 7 16.86 -6.17 17.76
CA ALA A 7 15.88 -6.64 16.79
C ALA A 7 14.66 -7.16 17.57
N LEU A 8 13.46 -6.64 17.26
CA LEU A 8 12.20 -7.16 17.77
C LEU A 8 11.29 -7.45 16.57
N GLU A 9 10.87 -8.70 16.48
CA GLU A 9 10.11 -9.25 15.36
C GLU A 9 8.64 -8.78 15.43
N PHE A 10 8.12 -8.26 14.32
CA PHE A 10 6.69 -7.97 14.16
C PHE A 10 6.05 -8.95 13.17
N SER A 11 5.67 -10.11 13.68
CA SER A 11 4.94 -11.15 12.95
C SER A 11 3.44 -10.84 12.85
N ALA A 12 3.07 -10.05 11.84
CA ALA A 12 1.67 -9.70 11.56
C ALA A 12 0.96 -10.75 10.69
N THR A 13 0.31 -11.72 11.33
CA THR A 13 -0.54 -12.73 10.64
C THR A 13 -1.80 -12.07 10.06
N ILE A 14 -1.91 -11.98 8.72
CA ILE A 14 -3.06 -11.41 8.03
C ILE A 14 -3.92 -12.52 7.41
N THR A 15 -5.11 -12.74 7.98
CA THR A 15 -6.15 -13.60 7.38
C THR A 15 -7.02 -12.80 6.40
N PRO A 16 -7.21 -13.27 5.15
CA PRO A 16 -8.10 -12.61 4.20
C PRO A 16 -9.57 -12.87 4.53
N ARG A 17 -10.36 -11.81 4.70
CA ARG A 17 -11.81 -11.89 4.92
C ARG A 17 -12.55 -11.67 3.61
N LEU A 18 -13.29 -12.68 3.16
CA LEU A 18 -14.16 -12.59 1.99
C LEU A 18 -15.27 -11.54 2.21
N VAL A 19 -15.45 -10.65 1.23
CA VAL A 19 -16.63 -9.77 1.09
C VAL A 19 -17.01 -9.72 -0.39
N SER A 20 -18.27 -10.01 -0.70
CA SER A 20 -18.85 -9.98 -2.05
C SER A 20 -19.59 -8.67 -2.31
N GLY A 21 -19.56 -8.16 -3.54
CA GLY A 21 -20.28 -6.93 -3.90
C GLY A 21 -20.09 -6.45 -5.35
N LEU A 22 -21.04 -6.81 -6.21
CA LEU A 22 -21.39 -6.17 -7.50
C LEU A 22 -22.83 -5.62 -7.36
N PRO A 23 -23.42 -4.83 -8.30
CA PRO A 23 -22.94 -4.34 -9.60
C PRO A 23 -22.61 -2.82 -9.53
N THR A 24 -22.67 -1.90 -10.52
CA THR A 24 -23.40 -1.72 -11.80
C THR A 24 -22.63 -0.84 -12.81
N HIS A 25 -23.20 -0.67 -14.01
CA HIS A 25 -22.78 0.24 -15.10
C HIS A 25 -22.60 1.71 -14.69
N TYR A 26 -21.67 2.39 -15.39
CA TYR A 26 -22.04 3.47 -16.32
C TYR A 26 -21.21 3.34 -17.61
N ASP A 27 -21.67 3.96 -18.70
CA ASP A 27 -21.21 3.71 -20.07
C ASP A 27 -21.02 5.04 -20.85
N ALA A 28 -20.34 4.95 -22.00
CA ALA A 28 -19.91 6.01 -22.91
C ALA A 28 -18.87 7.02 -22.34
N GLY A 29 -17.84 7.40 -23.11
CA GLY A 29 -17.41 6.87 -24.41
C GLY A 29 -16.36 7.76 -25.07
N ASN A 30 -15.41 7.18 -25.80
CA ASN A 30 -14.55 7.92 -26.71
C ASN A 30 -14.14 7.03 -27.90
N THR A 31 -14.59 7.39 -29.10
CA THR A 31 -14.34 6.66 -30.34
C THR A 31 -13.09 7.21 -31.03
N SER A 32 -12.04 6.38 -31.11
CA SER A 32 -10.88 6.61 -31.98
C SER A 32 -10.68 5.39 -32.87
N ASP A 33 -11.01 5.51 -34.15
CA ASP A 33 -10.82 4.43 -35.12
C ASP A 33 -9.34 4.10 -35.31
N GLN A 34 -8.95 2.90 -34.91
CA GLN A 34 -7.81 2.19 -35.49
C GLN A 34 -8.24 0.81 -35.94
N SER A 35 -8.39 0.68 -37.26
CA SER A 35 -8.75 -0.55 -37.96
C SER A 35 -7.58 -1.54 -37.99
N CYS A 36 -7.27 -2.12 -36.83
CA CYS A 36 -6.38 -3.27 -36.72
C CYS A 36 -7.01 -4.49 -37.41
N LEU A 37 -6.80 -4.60 -38.73
CA LEU A 37 -7.17 -5.75 -39.55
C LEU A 37 -6.62 -7.03 -38.91
N HIS A 38 -7.52 -7.84 -38.35
CA HIS A 38 -7.18 -9.12 -37.76
C HIS A 38 -6.92 -10.14 -38.88
N HIS A 39 -5.75 -10.05 -39.51
CA HIS A 39 -5.25 -11.09 -40.39
C HIS A 39 -5.09 -12.38 -39.57
N PRO A 40 -5.80 -13.48 -39.91
CA PRO A 40 -5.47 -14.77 -39.33
C PRO A 40 -4.08 -15.19 -39.81
N SER A 41 -3.19 -15.59 -38.89
CA SER A 41 -1.93 -16.22 -39.26
C SER A 41 -2.20 -17.50 -40.06
N PRO A 42 -1.65 -17.68 -41.28
CA PRO A 42 -2.01 -18.82 -42.14
C PRO A 42 -1.55 -20.20 -41.62
N ASP A 43 -0.58 -20.24 -40.71
CA ASP A 43 0.22 -21.45 -40.45
C ASP A 43 -0.46 -22.54 -39.60
N ASP A 44 -1.51 -22.22 -38.83
CA ASP A 44 -2.18 -23.19 -37.93
C ASP A 44 -3.25 -24.07 -38.63
N THR A 45 -3.37 -24.02 -39.97
CA THR A 45 -4.42 -24.78 -40.71
C THR A 45 -3.89 -25.77 -41.76
N ILE A 46 -2.56 -25.89 -41.94
CA ILE A 46 -1.93 -26.63 -43.07
C ILE A 46 -1.11 -27.86 -42.60
N GLU A 47 -1.56 -28.58 -41.56
CA GLU A 47 -1.03 -29.93 -41.20
C GLU A 47 -2.11 -31.05 -41.17
N GLU A 48 -3.40 -30.78 -41.45
CA GLU A 48 -4.49 -31.78 -41.33
C GLU A 48 -5.32 -32.08 -42.60
N GLN A 49 -5.10 -31.39 -43.73
CA GLN A 49 -5.96 -31.56 -44.93
C GLN A 49 -5.38 -32.39 -46.09
N GLU A 50 -4.10 -32.77 -46.09
CA GLU A 50 -3.53 -33.56 -47.18
C GLU A 50 -3.59 -35.09 -46.96
N GLU A 51 -3.72 -35.82 -48.08
CA GLU A 51 -3.55 -37.27 -48.21
C GLU A 51 -4.51 -38.22 -47.45
N ARG A 52 -5.81 -38.10 -47.74
CA ARG A 52 -6.69 -39.29 -47.79
C ARG A 52 -6.58 -39.96 -49.15
N ILE A 53 -5.57 -40.81 -49.34
CA ILE A 53 -5.46 -41.70 -50.51
C ILE A 53 -6.01 -43.08 -50.10
N ASP A 54 -7.10 -43.51 -50.75
CA ASP A 54 -7.74 -44.84 -50.67
C ASP A 54 -7.71 -45.55 -49.30
N GLY A 55 -8.31 -44.92 -48.29
CA GLY A 55 -8.64 -45.55 -47.01
C GLY A 55 -7.46 -45.83 -46.05
N PHE A 56 -6.22 -45.87 -46.55
CA PHE A 56 -5.03 -46.07 -45.74
C PHE A 56 -4.60 -44.78 -45.05
N ARG A 57 -4.93 -44.67 -43.75
CA ARG A 57 -4.39 -43.59 -42.89
C ARG A 57 -2.87 -43.76 -42.77
N LYS A 58 -2.08 -42.81 -43.28
CA LYS A 58 -0.62 -42.79 -43.11
C LYS A 58 -0.26 -42.78 -41.62
N VAL A 59 0.25 -43.89 -41.12
CA VAL A 59 0.71 -44.03 -39.73
C VAL A 59 1.99 -43.22 -39.57
N LYS A 60 2.04 -42.28 -38.63
CA LYS A 60 3.24 -41.47 -38.41
C LYS A 60 4.33 -42.35 -37.81
N MET A 61 5.61 -42.16 -38.19
CA MET A 61 6.72 -43.05 -37.79
C MET A 61 6.81 -43.32 -36.27
N PHE A 62 6.40 -42.36 -35.44
CA PHE A 62 6.38 -42.51 -33.97
C PHE A 62 5.17 -43.25 -33.40
N GLU A 63 4.23 -43.70 -34.24
CA GLU A 63 3.00 -44.43 -33.89
C GLU A 63 3.03 -45.89 -34.34
N MET A 64 4.04 -46.27 -35.14
CA MET A 64 4.25 -47.64 -35.58
C MET A 64 4.63 -48.54 -34.40
N ALA A 65 4.22 -49.81 -34.49
CA ALA A 65 4.73 -50.88 -33.62
C ALA A 65 6.25 -51.11 -33.84
N PRO A 66 6.96 -51.72 -32.88
CA PRO A 66 8.37 -52.09 -33.06
C PRO A 66 8.59 -52.96 -34.30
N SER A 67 9.63 -52.67 -35.07
CA SER A 67 9.98 -53.44 -36.27
C SER A 67 11.03 -54.51 -36.00
N ALA A 68 10.99 -55.60 -36.78
CA ALA A 68 12.08 -56.57 -36.87
C ALA A 68 13.18 -56.14 -37.88
N ASP A 69 12.88 -55.19 -38.76
CA ASP A 69 13.87 -54.52 -39.61
C ASP A 69 14.62 -53.46 -38.77
N PRO A 70 15.95 -53.57 -38.59
CA PRO A 70 16.74 -52.64 -37.81
C PRO A 70 16.69 -51.19 -38.33
N GLU A 71 16.65 -50.97 -39.65
CA GLU A 71 16.69 -49.60 -40.19
C GLU A 71 15.35 -48.91 -39.98
N LEU A 72 14.24 -49.62 -40.21
CA LEU A 72 12.91 -49.11 -39.93
C LEU A 72 12.70 -48.84 -38.43
N GLU A 73 13.20 -49.71 -37.54
CA GLU A 73 13.16 -49.49 -36.10
C GLU A 73 14.01 -48.28 -35.66
N GLU A 74 15.19 -48.07 -36.23
CA GLU A 74 15.99 -46.88 -35.92
C GLU A 74 15.27 -45.59 -36.35
N ARG A 75 14.69 -45.56 -37.57
CA ARG A 75 13.86 -44.46 -38.06
C ARG A 75 12.65 -44.22 -37.13
N ARG A 76 12.02 -45.28 -36.62
CA ARG A 76 10.93 -45.25 -35.64
C ARG A 76 11.36 -44.59 -34.33
N GLN A 77 12.49 -45.02 -33.76
CA GLN A 77 13.03 -44.49 -32.51
C GLN A 77 13.47 -43.02 -32.62
N ARG A 78 14.13 -42.64 -33.72
CA ARG A 78 14.47 -41.24 -34.03
C ARG A 78 13.21 -40.35 -34.08
N ALA A 79 12.11 -40.84 -34.68
CA ALA A 79 10.84 -40.12 -34.72
C ALA A 79 10.17 -39.99 -33.34
N ILE A 80 10.21 -41.06 -32.51
CA ILE A 80 9.70 -41.03 -31.12
C ILE A 80 10.49 -40.01 -30.29
N TYR A 81 11.81 -40.01 -30.38
CA TYR A 81 12.67 -39.05 -29.70
C TYR A 81 12.34 -37.60 -30.12
N ALA A 82 12.20 -37.33 -31.42
CA ALA A 82 11.84 -36.01 -31.93
C ALA A 82 10.47 -35.53 -31.42
N LYS A 83 9.44 -36.40 -31.43
CA LYS A 83 8.11 -36.10 -30.86
C LYS A 83 8.19 -35.80 -29.37
N ASN A 84 8.91 -36.62 -28.60
CA ASN A 84 9.07 -36.42 -27.16
C ASN A 84 9.83 -35.11 -26.85
N ASN A 85 10.84 -34.76 -27.65
CA ASN A 85 11.57 -33.48 -27.53
C ASN A 85 10.64 -32.28 -27.80
N ARG A 86 9.85 -32.30 -28.89
CA ARG A 86 8.82 -31.28 -29.20
C ARG A 86 7.78 -31.15 -28.07
N ASN A 87 7.32 -32.28 -27.53
CA ASN A 87 6.33 -32.32 -26.45
C ASN A 87 6.87 -31.86 -25.09
N THR A 88 8.16 -32.04 -24.80
CA THR A 88 8.79 -31.49 -23.59
C THR A 88 8.97 -29.99 -23.72
N LYS A 89 9.54 -29.51 -24.83
CA LYS A 89 9.72 -28.06 -25.08
C LYS A 89 8.39 -27.30 -25.11
N LYS A 90 7.32 -27.89 -25.64
CA LYS A 90 5.97 -27.29 -25.60
C LYS A 90 5.50 -27.06 -24.16
N ARG A 91 5.58 -28.08 -23.29
CA ARG A 91 5.19 -27.98 -21.87
C ARG A 91 6.08 -27.02 -21.08
N GLU A 92 7.37 -26.99 -21.37
CA GLU A 92 8.32 -26.04 -20.79
C GLU A 92 7.96 -24.59 -21.15
N LEU A 93 7.63 -24.33 -22.42
CA LEU A 93 7.16 -23.03 -22.89
C LEU A 93 5.80 -22.63 -22.28
N GLU A 94 4.85 -23.56 -22.18
CA GLU A 94 3.55 -23.35 -21.52
C GLU A 94 3.73 -22.99 -20.03
N ASN A 95 4.61 -23.70 -19.32
CA ASN A 95 4.95 -23.40 -17.92
C ASN A 95 5.59 -22.00 -17.77
N LEU A 96 6.58 -21.66 -18.60
CA LEU A 96 7.25 -20.36 -18.56
C LEU A 96 6.31 -19.20 -18.92
N GLN A 97 5.35 -19.41 -19.83
CA GLN A 97 4.30 -18.44 -20.12
C GLN A 97 3.38 -18.24 -18.91
N HIS A 98 2.97 -19.32 -18.25
CA HIS A 98 2.16 -19.25 -17.04
C HIS A 98 2.90 -18.52 -15.90
N GLU A 99 4.15 -18.87 -15.62
CA GLU A 99 4.99 -18.20 -14.63
C GLU A 99 5.18 -16.70 -14.95
N SER A 100 5.47 -16.36 -16.21
CA SER A 100 5.57 -14.96 -16.63
C SER A 100 4.26 -14.19 -16.43
N SER A 101 3.10 -14.83 -16.63
CA SER A 101 1.78 -14.22 -16.38
C SER A 101 1.49 -14.01 -14.89
N ALA A 102 1.90 -14.96 -14.04
CA ALA A 102 1.78 -14.88 -12.59
C ALA A 102 2.68 -13.78 -12.01
N LEU A 103 3.95 -13.71 -12.46
CA LEU A 103 4.91 -12.68 -12.05
C LEU A 103 4.48 -11.27 -12.48
N ARG A 104 3.89 -11.10 -13.67
CA ARG A 104 3.29 -9.81 -14.08
C ARG A 104 2.14 -9.40 -13.17
N THR A 105 1.25 -10.33 -12.84
CA THR A 105 0.10 -10.10 -11.95
C THR A 105 0.55 -9.75 -10.53
N ALA A 106 1.56 -10.44 -10.00
CA ALA A 106 2.16 -10.12 -8.71
C ALA A 106 2.81 -8.73 -8.72
N ASN A 107 3.51 -8.37 -9.80
CA ASN A 107 4.15 -7.05 -9.94
C ASN A 107 3.10 -5.91 -9.97
N THR A 108 2.03 -6.03 -10.75
CA THR A 108 0.97 -5.00 -10.77
C THR A 108 0.27 -4.87 -9.41
N GLN A 109 0.07 -5.97 -8.69
CA GLN A 109 -0.46 -5.93 -7.32
C GLN A 109 0.51 -5.26 -6.32
N CYS A 110 1.82 -5.54 -6.42
CA CYS A 110 2.84 -4.86 -5.64
C CYS A 110 2.90 -3.35 -5.94
N GLN A 111 2.82 -2.96 -7.22
CA GLN A 111 2.81 -1.55 -7.63
C GLN A 111 1.58 -0.81 -7.09
N ALA A 112 0.38 -1.40 -7.19
CA ALA A 112 -0.84 -0.84 -6.61
C ALA A 112 -0.75 -0.71 -5.08
N ASN A 113 -0.14 -1.68 -4.39
CA ASN A 113 0.13 -1.60 -2.96
C ASN A 113 1.09 -0.46 -2.59
N LEU A 114 2.17 -0.26 -3.36
CA LEU A 114 3.11 0.83 -3.16
C LEU A 114 2.44 2.20 -3.33
N THR A 115 1.67 2.41 -4.41
CA THR A 115 0.91 3.66 -4.63
C THR A 115 -0.05 3.94 -3.47
N ARG A 116 -0.77 2.92 -2.98
CA ARG A 116 -1.64 3.05 -1.80
C ARG A 116 -0.85 3.40 -0.53
N MET A 117 0.32 2.82 -0.31
CA MET A 117 1.15 3.12 0.86
C MET A 117 1.73 4.54 0.81
N HIS A 118 2.12 5.05 -0.36
CA HIS A 118 2.53 6.45 -0.50
C HIS A 118 1.41 7.42 -0.14
N GLY A 119 0.17 7.18 -0.61
CA GLY A 119 -0.98 8.02 -0.24
C GLY A 119 -1.25 8.03 1.27
N VAL A 120 -1.13 6.88 1.95
CA VAL A 120 -1.24 6.80 3.43
C VAL A 120 -0.13 7.59 4.13
N ILE A 121 1.09 7.60 3.60
CA ILE A 121 2.20 8.41 4.13
C ILE A 121 1.91 9.91 3.94
N GLU A 122 1.41 10.32 2.77
CA GLU A 122 1.04 11.72 2.47
C GLU A 122 -0.13 12.22 3.33
N ASP A 123 -1.11 11.36 3.64
CA ASP A 123 -2.20 11.67 4.58
C ASP A 123 -1.69 11.79 6.03
N GLN A 124 -0.77 10.91 6.45
CA GLN A 124 -0.16 10.95 7.78
C GLN A 124 0.75 12.18 7.97
N GLN A 125 1.53 12.53 6.96
CA GLN A 125 2.42 13.71 6.97
C GLN A 125 1.60 15.01 7.13
N ARG A 126 0.56 15.20 6.32
CA ARG A 126 -0.36 16.35 6.47
C ARG A 126 -1.04 16.42 7.83
N LYS A 127 -1.31 15.27 8.46
CA LYS A 127 -1.86 15.21 9.82
C LYS A 127 -0.83 15.55 10.90
N ILE A 128 0.45 15.25 10.69
CA ILE A 128 1.54 15.68 11.59
C ILE A 128 1.67 17.21 11.53
N GLU A 129 1.73 17.79 10.33
CA GLU A 129 1.83 19.24 10.11
C GLU A 129 0.68 20.01 10.80
N GLN A 130 -0.56 19.54 10.65
CA GLN A 130 -1.74 20.10 11.35
C GLN A 130 -1.64 19.99 12.88
N LEU A 131 -1.02 18.94 13.42
CA LEU A 131 -0.84 18.78 14.86
C LEU A 131 0.30 19.66 15.39
N GLU A 132 1.36 19.87 14.62
CA GLU A 132 2.45 20.78 14.94
C GLU A 132 1.97 22.25 14.97
N GLU A 133 1.12 22.64 14.02
CA GLU A 133 0.43 23.95 14.01
C GLU A 133 -0.46 24.12 15.27
N CYS A 134 -1.36 23.17 15.54
CA CYS A 134 -2.19 23.18 16.75
C CYS A 134 -1.38 23.26 18.06
N VAL A 135 -0.24 22.58 18.14
CA VAL A 135 0.66 22.63 19.31
C VAL A 135 1.34 23.99 19.41
N SER A 136 1.81 24.57 18.29
CA SER A 136 2.37 25.93 18.24
C SER A 136 1.37 26.96 18.76
N ASP A 137 0.13 26.95 18.26
CA ASP A 137 -0.93 27.87 18.68
C ASP A 137 -1.28 27.72 20.17
N THR A 138 -1.39 26.47 20.65
CA THR A 138 -1.64 26.18 22.07
C THR A 138 -0.51 26.70 22.95
N CYS A 139 0.74 26.57 22.52
CA CYS A 139 1.91 27.10 23.22
C CYS A 139 1.95 28.65 23.26
N HIS A 140 1.48 29.32 22.21
CA HIS A 140 1.36 30.79 22.22
C HIS A 140 0.24 31.25 23.16
N GLN A 141 -0.95 30.63 23.06
CA GLN A 141 -2.08 30.94 23.95
C GLN A 141 -1.73 30.72 25.44
N LEU A 142 -0.94 29.70 25.76
CA LEU A 142 -0.47 29.45 27.12
C LEU A 142 0.42 30.59 27.64
N ARG A 143 1.40 31.04 26.84
CA ARG A 143 2.28 32.17 27.20
C ARG A 143 1.50 33.46 27.42
N ASP A 144 0.53 33.75 26.57
CA ASP A 144 -0.35 34.91 26.71
C ASP A 144 -1.17 34.86 28.01
N LYS A 145 -1.59 33.65 28.44
CA LYS A 145 -2.32 33.46 29.70
C LYS A 145 -1.41 33.58 30.91
N ASP A 146 -0.20 33.02 30.87
CA ASP A 146 0.81 33.20 31.93
C ASP A 146 1.16 34.69 32.11
N GLU A 147 1.28 35.45 31.01
CA GLU A 147 1.54 36.89 31.06
C GLU A 147 0.34 37.68 31.57
N GLN A 148 -0.89 37.31 31.20
CA GLN A 148 -2.12 37.89 31.79
C GLN A 148 -2.21 37.64 33.30
N ILE A 149 -1.83 36.45 33.77
CA ILE A 149 -1.77 36.08 35.19
C ILE A 149 -0.70 36.91 35.91
N ARG A 150 0.52 36.96 35.36
CA ARG A 150 1.66 37.75 35.91
C ARG A 150 1.31 39.22 36.07
N ASN A 151 0.72 39.85 35.05
CA ASN A 151 0.28 41.24 35.11
C ASN A 151 -0.86 41.47 36.13
N SER A 152 -1.72 40.48 36.34
CA SER A 152 -2.78 40.55 37.35
C SER A 152 -2.22 40.44 38.77
N GLN A 153 -1.22 39.58 38.99
CA GLN A 153 -0.49 39.46 40.26
C GLN A 153 0.26 40.76 40.60
N ILE A 154 0.94 41.38 39.63
CA ILE A 154 1.62 42.68 39.82
C ILE A 154 0.61 43.77 40.21
N LYS A 155 -0.53 43.86 39.52
CA LYS A 155 -1.60 44.83 39.85
C LYS A 155 -2.17 44.61 41.25
N LEU A 156 -2.38 43.37 41.67
CA LEU A 156 -2.82 43.03 43.03
C LEU A 156 -1.77 43.40 44.08
N SER A 157 -0.48 43.15 43.80
CA SER A 157 0.62 43.55 44.68
C SER A 157 0.71 45.07 44.86
N HIS A 158 0.60 45.84 43.77
CA HIS A 158 0.56 47.31 43.85
C HIS A 158 -0.66 47.81 44.63
N LEU A 159 -1.84 47.21 44.42
CA LEU A 159 -3.05 47.54 45.19
C LEU A 159 -2.88 47.21 46.68
N LYS A 160 -2.25 46.08 47.02
CA LYS A 160 -1.96 45.69 48.41
C LYS A 160 -1.04 46.71 49.08
N ALA A 161 0.06 47.08 48.43
CA ALA A 161 0.98 48.11 48.94
C ALA A 161 0.32 49.49 49.10
N HIS A 162 -0.57 49.90 48.18
CA HIS A 162 -1.34 51.13 48.33
C HIS A 162 -2.30 51.08 49.53
N LEU A 163 -2.95 49.93 49.76
CA LEU A 163 -3.82 49.73 50.91
C LEU A 163 -3.03 49.72 52.23
N GLU A 164 -1.85 49.13 52.27
CA GLU A 164 -0.94 49.16 53.43
C GLU A 164 -0.53 50.60 53.78
N LEU A 165 -0.13 51.42 52.80
CA LEU A 165 0.17 52.85 52.99
C LEU A 165 -1.04 53.65 53.51
N ILE A 166 -2.26 53.33 53.05
CA ILE A 166 -3.51 53.93 53.56
C ILE A 166 -3.80 53.45 55.00
N ALA A 167 -3.52 52.18 55.32
CA ALA A 167 -3.68 51.64 56.67
C ALA A 167 -2.81 52.42 57.67
N ASP A 168 -1.55 52.68 57.30
CA ASP A 168 -0.59 53.38 58.16
C ASP A 168 -0.91 54.86 58.37
N GLY A 169 -1.49 55.53 57.37
CA GLY A 169 -1.97 56.91 57.47
C GLY A 169 -3.28 57.11 58.25
N LEU A 170 -3.91 56.04 58.76
CA LEU A 170 -5.11 56.11 59.60
C LEU A 170 -4.77 55.93 61.09
N ASP A 171 -5.50 56.65 61.96
CA ASP A 171 -5.50 56.35 63.40
C ASP A 171 -6.05 54.94 63.69
N ASP A 172 -5.88 54.44 64.93
CA ASP A 172 -6.49 53.18 65.37
C ASP A 172 -8.01 53.32 65.55
N ASN A 173 -8.71 53.20 64.41
CA ASN A 173 -10.15 53.28 64.29
C ASN A 173 -10.70 52.04 63.55
N MET A 174 -12.03 51.92 63.48
CA MET A 174 -12.68 50.76 62.84
C MET A 174 -12.27 50.58 61.36
N SER A 175 -12.04 51.67 60.63
CA SER A 175 -11.61 51.62 59.22
C SER A 175 -10.22 51.02 59.07
N ARG A 176 -9.24 51.41 59.92
CA ARG A 176 -7.90 50.79 59.94
C ARG A 176 -8.00 49.29 60.26
N ARG A 177 -8.81 48.90 61.24
CA ARG A 177 -8.99 47.50 61.66
C ARG A 177 -9.67 46.64 60.58
N LEU A 178 -10.69 47.17 59.89
CA LEU A 178 -11.33 46.49 58.76
C LEU A 178 -10.36 46.31 57.58
N LEU A 179 -9.55 47.34 57.28
CA LEU A 179 -8.63 47.31 56.15
C LEU A 179 -7.44 46.36 56.40
N LEU A 180 -6.90 46.32 57.62
CA LEU A 180 -5.91 45.32 58.04
C LEU A 180 -6.47 43.88 57.99
N ASN A 181 -7.74 43.67 58.37
CA ASN A 181 -8.39 42.36 58.25
C ASN A 181 -8.54 41.90 56.80
N LEU A 182 -8.75 42.81 55.84
CA LEU A 182 -8.75 42.48 54.40
C LEU A 182 -7.35 42.12 53.90
N LEU A 183 -6.33 42.90 54.27
CA LEU A 183 -4.92 42.64 53.94
C LEU A 183 -4.39 41.31 54.49
N ALA A 184 -4.97 40.82 55.59
CA ALA A 184 -4.65 39.54 56.22
C ALA A 184 -5.42 38.34 55.61
N GLN A 185 -6.40 38.58 54.73
CA GLN A 185 -7.18 37.54 54.04
C GLN A 185 -6.74 37.34 52.56
N SER A 186 -5.75 38.11 52.10
CA SER A 186 -5.24 38.14 50.71
C SER A 186 -3.74 37.85 50.62
#